data_AF-A0A964NMF1-F1
#
_entry.id   AF-A0A964NMF1-F1
#
_cell.length_a   1.000
_cell.length_b   1.000
_cell.length_c   1.000
_cell.angle_alpha   90.00
_cell.angle_beta   90.00
_cell.angle_gamma   90.00
#
_symmetry.space_group_name_H-M   'P 1'
#
loop_
_entity.id
_entity.type
_entity.pdbx_description
1 polymer ?
#
loop_
_entity_poly.entity_id
_entity_poly.type
_entity_poly.pdbx_seq_one_letter_code
_entity_poly.pdbx_strand_id
1 'polypeptide(L)' 'MTDVKAEVRALLDRLPDDCSYADVQRGIAVLMWPKREDGSLAPPERLDPEEVKRRLREWMKSEKDK' A
#
# COMPACT_ATOMS: atom_id res chain seq x y z
N MET A 1 16.50 6.61 -6.16
CA MET A 1 15.26 6.64 -5.37
C MET A 1 14.13 6.62 -6.38
N THR A 2 13.45 5.50 -6.55
CA THR A 2 12.31 5.43 -7.47
C THR A 2 11.26 6.42 -7.01
N ASP A 3 10.78 7.26 -7.93
CA ASP A 3 9.71 8.20 -7.63
C ASP A 3 8.42 7.40 -7.45
N VAL A 4 7.96 7.27 -6.21
CA VAL A 4 6.72 6.57 -5.86
C VAL A 4 5.55 7.07 -6.71
N LYS A 5 5.54 8.36 -7.10
CA LYS A 5 4.52 8.90 -8.00
C LYS A 5 4.58 8.30 -9.39
N ALA A 6 5.77 8.04 -9.92
CA ALA A 6 5.96 7.41 -11.22
C ALA A 6 5.47 5.95 -11.22
N GLU A 7 5.72 5.21 -10.13
CA GLU A 7 5.22 3.84 -9.98
C GLU A 7 3.70 3.78 -9.86
N VAL A 8 3.11 4.70 -9.08
CA VAL A 8 1.64 4.81 -8.96
C VAL A 8 1.03 5.21 -10.31
N ARG A 9 1.62 6.15 -11.04
CA ARG A 9 1.13 6.56 -12.36
C ARG A 9 1.16 5.40 -13.36
N ALA A 10 2.27 4.65 -13.39
CA ALA A 10 2.38 3.46 -14.24
C ALA A 10 1.40 2.34 -13.85
N LEU A 11 0.94 2.27 -12.59
CA LEU A 11 -0.16 1.38 -12.20
C LEU A 11 -1.48 1.87 -12.78
N LEU A 12 -1.81 3.15 -12.56
CA LEU A 12 -3.07 3.73 -13.03
C LEU A 12 -3.21 3.64 -14.55
N ASP A 13 -2.11 3.86 -15.30
CA ASP A 13 -2.08 3.73 -16.77
C ASP A 13 -2.35 2.29 -17.27
N ARG A 14 -2.22 1.28 -16.40
CA ARG A 14 -2.47 -0.14 -16.73
C ARG A 14 -3.82 -0.66 -16.22
N LEU A 15 -4.53 0.12 -15.41
CA LEU A 15 -5.84 -0.29 -14.91
C LEU A 15 -6.89 -0.12 -16.01
N PRO A 16 -7.92 -0.99 -16.04
CA PRO A 16 -9.08 -0.79 -16.90
C PRO A 16 -9.80 0.52 -16.61
N ASP A 17 -10.42 1.12 -17.63
CA ASP A 17 -11.19 2.36 -17.49
C ASP A 17 -12.41 2.21 -16.55
N ASP A 18 -12.90 0.98 -16.37
CA ASP A 18 -14.00 0.64 -15.46
C ASP A 18 -13.54 0.18 -14.07
N CYS A 19 -12.26 0.36 -13.72
CA CYS A 19 -11.75 -0.07 -12.42
C CYS A 19 -12.44 0.69 -11.28
N SER A 20 -12.82 -0.05 -10.23
CA SER A 20 -13.40 0.54 -9.04
C SER A 20 -12.32 1.13 -8.14
N TYR A 21 -12.71 1.99 -7.21
CA TYR A 21 -11.80 2.50 -6.18
C TYR A 21 -11.13 1.36 -5.38
N ALA A 22 -11.84 0.25 -5.14
CA ALA A 22 -11.29 -0.92 -4.47
C ALA A 22 -10.20 -1.60 -5.28
N ASP A 23 -10.30 -1.60 -6.61
CA ASP A 23 -9.28 -2.17 -7.51
C ASP A 23 -8.00 -1.33 -7.49
N VAL A 24 -8.13 0.00 -7.46
CA VAL A 24 -7.00 0.92 -7.29
C VAL A 24 -6.30 0.68 -5.97
N GLN A 25 -7.05 0.62 -4.86
CA GLN A 25 -6.50 0.35 -3.53
C GLN A 25 -5.78 -1.00 -3.48
N ARG A 26 -6.35 -2.02 -4.12
CA ARG A 26 -5.72 -3.35 -4.24
C ARG A 26 -4.42 -3.30 -5.04
N GLY A 27 -4.41 -2.61 -6.17
CA GLY A 27 -3.21 -2.43 -6.99
C GLY A 27 -2.08 -1.75 -6.22
N ILE A 28 -2.39 -0.70 -5.45
CA ILE A 28 -1.42 -0.01 -4.59
C ILE A 28 -0.93 -0.94 -3.47
N ALA A 29 -1.83 -1.68 -2.82
CA ALA A 29 -1.46 -2.62 -1.76
C ALA A 29 -0.50 -3.71 -2.27
N VAL A 30 -0.69 -4.21 -3.50
CA VAL A 30 0.21 -5.18 -4.14
C VAL A 30 1.56 -4.56 -4.52
N LEU A 31 1.59 -3.30 -4.96
CA LEU A 31 2.85 -2.59 -5.23
C LEU A 31 3.70 -2.45 -3.96
N MET A 32 3.05 -2.07 -2.85
CA MET A 32 3.67 -1.88 -1.54
C MET A 32 3.98 -3.18 -0.82
N TRP A 33 3.52 -4.31 -1.35
CA TRP A 33 3.70 -5.61 -0.73
C TRP A 33 5.18 -6.01 -0.75
N PRO A 34 5.73 -6.55 0.35
CA PRO A 34 7.11 -7.00 0.38
C PRO A 34 7.39 -8.01 -0.74
N LYS A 35 8.47 -7.82 -1.49
CA LYS A 35 8.89 -8.73 -2.58
C LYS A 35 10.17 -9.45 -2.17
N ARG A 36 10.25 -10.73 -2.54
CA ARG A 36 11.50 -11.51 -2.46
C ARG A 36 12.44 -11.09 -3.60
N GLU A 37 13.69 -11.55 -3.54
CA GLU A 37 14.70 -11.25 -4.56
C GLU A 37 14.32 -11.77 -5.96
N ASP A 38 13.49 -12.82 -6.03
CA ASP A 38 12.96 -13.38 -7.28
C ASP A 38 11.71 -12.63 -7.82
N GLY A 39 11.29 -11.55 -7.15
CA GLY A 39 10.11 -10.76 -7.51
C GLY A 39 8.77 -11.34 -7.07
N SER A 40 8.76 -12.51 -6.43
CA SER A 40 7.55 -13.08 -5.83
C SER A 40 7.13 -12.32 -4.57
N LEU A 41 5.83 -12.35 -4.24
CA LEU A 41 5.32 -11.71 -3.02
C LEU A 41 5.83 -12.46 -1.78
N ALA A 42 6.55 -11.75 -0.91
CA ALA A 42 6.89 -12.25 0.41
C ALA A 42 5.65 -12.13 1.32
N PRO A 43 5.43 -13.09 2.25
CA PRO A 43 4.42 -12.90 3.28
C PRO A 43 4.74 -11.62 4.06
N PRO A 44 3.75 -10.74 4.32
CA PRO A 44 3.98 -9.53 5.05
C PRO A 44 4.45 -9.88 6.45
N GLU A 45 5.37 -9.08 6.99
CA GLU A 45 5.81 -9.26 8.36
C GLU A 45 4.60 -9.15 9.29
N ARG A 46 4.39 -10.20 10.09
CA ARG A 46 3.33 -10.18 11.10
C ARG A 46 3.75 -9.26 12.22
N LEU A 47 3.21 -8.05 12.21
CA LEU A 47 3.37 -7.11 13.32
C LEU A 47 2.64 -7.64 14.55
N ASP A 48 3.23 -7.38 15.72
CA ASP A 48 2.57 -7.65 17.00
C ASP A 48 1.24 -6.88 17.09
N PRO A 49 0.15 -7.49 17.60
CA PRO A 49 -1.14 -6.81 17.71
C PRO A 49 -1.10 -5.47 18.45
N GLU A 50 -0.24 -5.30 19.45
CA GLU A 50 -0.13 -4.03 20.20
C GLU A 50 0.57 -2.95 19.36
N GLU A 51 1.52 -3.34 18.53
CA GLU A 51 2.17 -2.43 17.58
C GLU A 51 1.19 -1.97 16.50
N VAL A 52 0.32 -2.86 16.01
CA VAL A 52 -0.75 -2.50 15.07
C VAL A 52 -1.72 -1.49 15.71
N LYS A 53 -2.15 -1.73 16.96
CA LYS A 53 -3.01 -0.80 17.71
C LYS A 53 -2.34 0.56 17.95
N ARG A 54 -1.03 0.59 18.21
CA ARG A 54 -0.28 1.84 18.40
C ARG A 54 -0.27 2.66 17.11
N ARG A 55 0.11 2.05 15.98
CA ARG A 55 0.14 2.71 14.66
C ARG A 55 -1.23 3.22 14.24
N LEU A 56 -2.29 2.45 14.45
CA LEU A 56 -3.67 2.87 14.16
C LEU A 56 -4.08 4.09 14.99
N ARG A 57 -3.75 4.13 16.28
CA ARG A 57 -4.05 5.29 17.14
C ARG A 57 -3.30 6.54 16.70
N GLU A 58 -2.04 6.40 16.29
CA GLU A 58 -1.23 7.52 15.80
C GLU A 58 -1.79 8.08 14.48
N TRP A 59 -2.15 7.19 13.55
CA TRP A 59 -2.76 7.58 12.28
C TRP A 59 -4.09 8.31 12.50
N MET A 60 -4.97 7.77 13.34
CA MET A 60 -6.26 8.39 13.68
C MET A 60 -6.12 9.76 14.37
N LYS A 61 -5.00 10.03 15.05
CA LYS A 61 -4.69 11.37 15.57
C LYS A 61 -4.26 12.31 14.45
N SER A 62 -3.35 11.86 13.58
CA SER A 62 -2.84 12.66 12.46
C SER A 62 -3.92 13.08 11.44
N GLU A 63 -4.99 12.29 11.29
CA GLU A 63 -6.14 12.63 10.44
C GLU A 63 -7.12 13.61 11.10
N LYS A 64 -7.09 13.76 12.43
CA LYS A 64 -7.89 14.76 13.15
C LYS A 64 -7.23 16.13 13.24
N ASP A 65 -5.89 16.15 13.14
CA ASP A 65 -5.09 17.38 13.20
C ASP A 65 -4.84 18.00 11.80
N LYS A 66 -5.46 17.44 10.75
CA LYS A 66 -5.48 17.94 9.37
C LYS A 66 -6.82 18.59 9.04
#